data_AF-A0A2A2KLZ6-F1
#
_entry.id   AF-A0A2A2KLZ6-F1
#
_cell.length_a   1.000
_cell.length_b   1.000
_cell.length_c   1.000
_cell.angle_alpha   90.00
_cell.angle_beta   90.00
_cell.angle_gamma   90.00
#
_symmetry.space_group_name_H-M   'P 1'
#
loop_
_entity.id
_entity.type
_entity.pdbx_description
1 polymer ?
#
loop_
_entity_poly.entity_id
_entity_poly.type
_entity_poly.pdbx_seq_one_letter_code
_entity_poly.pdbx_strand_id
1 'polypeptide(L)'
;MLEEAVRLSPLAVRRQAALGKLALDNADFESASKAYRHAVNQGQSSRYKDAESNLGLVQALMSKNTGNGLDARTRVEINTVLSELTEQAMLRLEKMDQFFSVEAALTVAKQLQQLGQDAAGTSILKGCVETYGDDPKR
;
A
#
# COMPACT_ATOMS: atom_id res chain seq x y z
N MET A 1 -24.88 7.13 -17.33
CA MET A 1 -24.49 6.07 -18.28
C MET A 1 -24.17 4.80 -17.50
N LEU A 2 -24.87 3.70 -17.78
CA LEU A 2 -24.61 2.39 -17.19
C LEU A 2 -23.39 1.69 -17.83
N GLU A 3 -22.98 2.12 -19.03
CA GLU A 3 -21.84 1.57 -19.77
C GLU A 3 -20.47 2.01 -19.18
N GLU A 4 -20.38 3.21 -18.58
CA GLU A 4 -19.16 3.66 -17.87
C GLU A 4 -18.97 2.90 -16.53
N ALA A 5 -20.06 2.40 -15.93
CA ALA A 5 -20.05 1.63 -14.69
C ALA A 5 -19.62 0.16 -14.88
N VAL A 6 -19.66 -0.36 -16.12
CA VAL A 6 -19.15 -1.69 -16.48
C VAL A 6 -17.64 -1.65 -16.78
N ARG A 7 -17.10 -0.49 -17.17
CA ARG A 7 -15.68 -0.31 -17.56
C ARG A 7 -14.70 -0.33 -16.38
N LEU A 8 -15.18 -0.16 -15.16
CA LEU A 8 -14.45 -0.35 -13.90
C LEU A 8 -15.21 -1.32 -13.01
N SER A 9 -15.35 -2.58 -13.45
CA SER A 9 -15.96 -3.60 -12.61
C SER A 9 -15.16 -3.74 -11.31
N PRO A 10 -15.76 -3.55 -10.13
CA PRO A 10 -15.12 -3.83 -8.84
C PRO A 10 -14.49 -5.23 -8.76
N LEU A 11 -15.04 -6.18 -9.55
CA LEU A 11 -14.52 -7.53 -9.66
C LEU A 11 -13.17 -7.59 -10.39
N ALA A 12 -12.94 -6.71 -11.38
CA ALA A 12 -11.67 -6.62 -12.08
C ALA A 12 -10.56 -6.15 -11.15
N VAL A 13 -10.82 -5.13 -10.32
CA VAL A 13 -9.88 -4.65 -9.30
C VAL A 13 -9.53 -5.77 -8.32
N ARG A 14 -10.54 -6.45 -7.77
CA ARG A 14 -10.35 -7.57 -6.83
C ARG A 14 -9.59 -8.74 -7.46
N ARG A 15 -9.87 -9.06 -8.73
CA ARG A 15 -9.16 -10.11 -9.47
C ARG A 15 -7.69 -9.75 -9.66
N GLN A 16 -7.38 -8.50 -10.01
CA GLN A 16 -6.01 -8.04 -10.17
C GLN A 16 -5.25 -8.04 -8.83
N ALA A 17 -5.89 -7.64 -7.73
CA ALA A 17 -5.29 -7.72 -6.41
C ALA A 17 -4.99 -9.19 -6.00
N ALA A 18 -5.93 -10.11 -6.23
CA ALA A 18 -5.74 -11.53 -5.94
C ALA A 18 -4.64 -12.16 -6.81
N LEU A 19 -4.58 -11.79 -8.09
CA LEU A 19 -3.51 -12.20 -9.00
C LEU A 19 -2.15 -11.66 -8.53
N GLY A 20 -2.10 -10.40 -8.13
CA GLY A 20 -0.89 -9.77 -7.58
C GLY A 20 -0.39 -10.49 -6.35
N LYS A 21 -1.29 -10.84 -5.42
CA LYS A 21 -0.97 -11.61 -4.22
C LYS A 21 -0.41 -12.98 -4.54
N LEU A 22 -1.07 -13.74 -5.41
CA LEU A 22 -0.60 -15.05 -5.83
C LEU A 22 0.78 -14.99 -6.51
N ALA A 23 0.99 -13.99 -7.37
CA ALA A 23 2.30 -13.79 -8.01
C ALA A 23 3.39 -13.43 -7.00
N LEU A 24 3.06 -12.60 -5.99
CA LEU A 24 3.97 -12.22 -4.92
C LEU A 24 4.35 -13.41 -4.04
N ASP A 25 3.37 -14.24 -3.67
CA ASP A 25 3.59 -15.49 -2.93
C ASP A 25 4.48 -16.48 -3.70
N ASN A 26 4.41 -16.45 -5.03
CA ASN A 26 5.25 -17.24 -5.93
C ASN A 26 6.61 -16.59 -6.25
N ALA A 27 6.95 -15.46 -5.62
CA ALA A 27 8.15 -14.66 -5.91
C ALA A 27 8.26 -14.17 -7.37
N ASP A 28 7.15 -14.17 -8.12
CA ASP A 28 7.06 -13.55 -9.44
C ASP A 28 6.76 -12.05 -9.28
N PHE A 29 7.79 -11.30 -8.88
CA PHE A 29 7.66 -9.88 -8.55
C PHE A 29 7.34 -9.00 -9.76
N GLU A 30 7.72 -9.42 -10.97
CA GLU A 30 7.36 -8.71 -12.19
C GLU A 30 5.87 -8.79 -12.46
N SER A 31 5.29 -10.01 -12.46
CA SER A 31 3.85 -10.18 -12.64
C SER A 31 3.07 -9.55 -11.49
N ALA A 32 3.55 -9.68 -10.25
CA ALA A 32 2.94 -9.05 -9.08
C ALA A 32 2.87 -7.52 -9.24
N SER A 33 3.98 -6.87 -9.61
CA SER A 33 4.00 -5.41 -9.78
C SER A 33 3.03 -4.93 -10.85
N LYS A 34 2.89 -5.67 -11.96
CA LYS A 34 1.93 -5.34 -13.03
C LYS A 34 0.49 -5.49 -12.55
N ALA A 35 0.15 -6.61 -11.92
CA ALA A 35 -1.19 -6.88 -11.43
C ALA A 35 -1.63 -5.85 -10.36
N TYR A 36 -0.75 -5.55 -9.39
CA TYR A 36 -1.04 -4.52 -8.40
C TYR A 36 -1.12 -3.12 -8.99
N ARG A 37 -0.25 -2.75 -9.95
CA ARG A 37 -0.36 -1.47 -10.64
C ARG A 37 -1.70 -1.32 -11.38
N HIS A 38 -2.18 -2.40 -12.00
CA HIS A 38 -3.52 -2.42 -12.58
C HIS A 38 -4.62 -2.25 -11.53
N ALA A 39 -4.51 -2.90 -10.37
CA ALA A 39 -5.47 -2.75 -9.28
C ALA A 39 -5.49 -1.32 -8.73
N VAL A 40 -4.31 -0.73 -8.48
CA VAL A 40 -4.15 0.66 -8.00
C VAL A 40 -4.74 1.66 -9.00
N ASN A 41 -4.33 1.59 -10.28
CA ASN A 41 -4.80 2.52 -11.31
C ASN A 41 -6.32 2.45 -11.51
N GLN A 42 -6.92 1.26 -11.41
CA GLN A 42 -8.37 1.09 -11.50
C GLN A 42 -9.10 1.47 -10.19
N GLY A 43 -8.40 1.44 -9.05
CA GLY A 43 -8.93 1.80 -7.73
C GLY A 43 -8.84 3.29 -7.39
N GLN A 44 -8.05 4.08 -8.13
CA GLN A 44 -7.72 5.48 -7.79
C GLN A 44 -8.93 6.41 -7.61
N SER A 45 -10.02 6.22 -8.36
CA SER A 45 -11.22 7.08 -8.29
C SER A 45 -12.38 6.48 -7.49
N SER A 46 -12.09 5.50 -6.64
CA SER A 46 -13.10 4.56 -6.13
C SER A 46 -12.98 4.34 -4.62
N ARG A 47 -14.07 3.87 -3.99
CA ARG A 47 -14.08 3.38 -2.60
C ARG A 47 -13.13 2.19 -2.37
N TYR A 48 -12.63 1.57 -3.45
CA TYR A 48 -11.63 0.51 -3.46
C TYR A 48 -10.19 1.02 -3.55
N LYS A 49 -9.93 2.32 -3.29
CA LYS A 49 -8.57 2.78 -2.98
C LYS A 49 -8.13 2.10 -1.69
N ASP A 50 -7.55 0.94 -1.86
CA ASP A 50 -7.27 -0.01 -0.79
C ASP A 50 -5.78 -0.07 -0.49
N ALA A 51 -5.47 -0.07 0.80
CA ALA A 51 -4.10 -0.06 1.29
C ALA A 51 -3.37 -1.35 0.91
N GLU A 52 -4.07 -2.49 0.86
CA GLU A 52 -3.47 -3.79 0.55
C GLU A 52 -2.88 -3.83 -0.86
N SER A 53 -3.58 -3.27 -1.85
CA SER A 53 -3.09 -3.23 -3.24
C SER A 53 -1.87 -2.31 -3.40
N ASN A 54 -1.84 -1.19 -2.69
CA ASN A 54 -0.71 -0.27 -2.69
C ASN A 54 0.51 -0.87 -1.97
N LEU A 55 0.29 -1.52 -0.82
CA LEU A 55 1.32 -2.24 -0.07
C LEU A 55 1.93 -3.37 -0.91
N GLY A 56 1.09 -4.15 -1.59
CA GLY A 56 1.50 -5.21 -2.51
C GLY A 56 2.32 -4.67 -3.69
N LEU A 57 1.92 -3.52 -4.26
CA LEU A 57 2.70 -2.86 -5.31
C LEU A 57 4.09 -2.46 -4.82
N VAL A 58 4.17 -1.76 -3.69
CA VAL A 58 5.45 -1.32 -3.10
C VAL A 58 6.33 -2.53 -2.81
N GLN A 59 5.77 -3.57 -2.18
CA GLN A 59 6.51 -4.79 -1.87
C GLN A 59 7.05 -5.47 -3.12
N ALA A 60 6.24 -5.60 -4.18
CA ALA A 60 6.68 -6.19 -5.44
C ALA A 60 7.81 -5.38 -6.09
N LEU A 61 7.69 -4.04 -6.13
CA LEU A 61 8.70 -3.15 -6.72
C LEU A 61 10.02 -3.18 -5.95
N MET A 62 9.98 -3.18 -4.62
CA MET A 62 11.18 -3.32 -3.79
C MET A 62 11.81 -4.69 -3.96
N SER A 63 11.01 -5.76 -3.94
CA SER A 63 11.51 -7.14 -4.01
C SER A 63 12.16 -7.44 -5.36
N LYS A 64 11.54 -6.97 -6.46
CA LYS A 64 12.06 -7.06 -7.82
C LYS A 64 13.45 -6.43 -7.99
N ASN A 65 13.73 -5.35 -7.27
CA ASN A 65 15.00 -4.61 -7.36
C ASN A 65 16.01 -4.98 -6.25
N THR A 66 15.73 -6.04 -5.48
CA THR A 66 16.67 -6.53 -4.46
C THR A 66 18.02 -6.88 -5.09
N GLY A 67 19.09 -6.23 -4.64
CA GLY A 67 20.46 -6.48 -5.09
C GLY A 67 20.96 -5.59 -6.25
N ASN A 68 20.07 -4.96 -7.02
CA ASN A 68 20.45 -4.12 -8.17
C ASN A 68 20.29 -2.60 -7.91
N GLY A 69 19.79 -2.23 -6.74
CA GLY A 69 19.37 -0.86 -6.44
C GLY A 69 18.07 -0.50 -7.17
N LEU A 70 17.34 0.49 -6.66
CA LEU A 70 16.13 0.99 -7.32
C LEU A 70 16.51 1.94 -8.45
N ASP A 71 16.01 1.68 -9.66
CA ASP A 71 16.10 2.67 -10.73
C ASP A 71 15.26 3.92 -10.38
N ALA A 72 15.62 5.06 -10.96
CA ALA A 72 15.01 6.35 -10.60
C ALA A 72 13.49 6.35 -10.79
N ARG A 73 12.98 5.67 -11.83
CA ARG A 73 11.54 5.61 -12.12
C ARG A 73 10.81 4.77 -11.08
N THR A 74 11.31 3.58 -10.78
CA THR A 74 10.74 2.71 -9.74
C THR A 74 10.79 3.38 -8.37
N ARG A 75 11.87 4.11 -8.05
CA ARG A 75 11.98 4.85 -6.79
C ARG A 75 10.92 5.96 -6.69
N VAL A 76 10.71 6.75 -7.76
CA VAL A 76 9.65 7.78 -7.78
C VAL A 76 8.28 7.14 -7.57
N GLU A 77 7.99 6.05 -8.29
CA GLU A 77 6.71 5.35 -8.16
C GLU A 77 6.47 4.84 -6.73
N ILE A 78 7.46 4.19 -6.12
CA ILE A 78 7.37 3.73 -4.73
C ILE A 78 7.13 4.92 -3.78
N ASN A 79 7.87 6.01 -3.93
CA ASN A 79 7.72 7.19 -3.07
C ASN A 79 6.34 7.82 -3.19
N THR A 80 5.78 7.90 -4.40
CA THR A 80 4.41 8.40 -4.61
C THR A 80 3.40 7.52 -3.88
N VAL A 81 3.47 6.20 -4.08
CA VAL A 81 2.52 5.25 -3.46
C VAL A 81 2.64 5.26 -1.94
N LEU A 82 3.87 5.34 -1.40
CA LEU A 82 4.09 5.41 0.05
C LEU A 82 3.63 6.72 0.67
N SER A 83 3.79 7.86 -0.02
CA SER A 83 3.24 9.14 0.46
C SER A 83 1.72 9.05 0.60
N GLU A 84 1.04 8.49 -0.41
CA GLU A 84 -0.40 8.29 -0.36
C GLU A 84 -0.82 7.34 0.78
N LEU A 85 -0.10 6.23 0.96
CA LEU A 85 -0.34 5.29 2.06
C LEU A 85 -0.13 5.94 3.44
N THR A 86 0.90 6.79 3.56
CA THR A 86 1.23 7.51 4.80
C THR A 86 0.12 8.49 5.15
N GLU A 87 -0.33 9.30 4.19
CA GLU A 87 -1.46 10.22 4.37
C GLU A 87 -2.74 9.47 4.76
N GLN A 88 -3.04 8.35 4.08
CA GLN A 88 -4.20 7.52 4.41
C GLN A 88 -4.12 6.91 5.81
N ALA A 89 -2.94 6.42 6.20
CA ALA A 89 -2.71 5.87 7.53
C ALA A 89 -2.95 6.95 8.60
N MET A 90 -2.37 8.14 8.43
CA MET A 90 -2.54 9.25 9.38
C MET A 90 -4.01 9.70 9.48
N LEU A 91 -4.70 9.87 8.34
CA LEU A 91 -6.11 10.26 8.32
C LEU A 91 -7.02 9.22 9.01
N ARG A 92 -6.71 7.93 8.89
CA ARG A 92 -7.49 6.87 9.56
C ARG A 92 -7.18 6.78 11.05
N LEU A 93 -5.93 6.98 11.44
CA LEU A 93 -5.53 7.07 12.86
C LEU A 93 -6.21 8.26 13.56
N GLU A 94 -6.23 9.44 12.93
CA GLU A 94 -6.94 10.62 13.47
C GLU A 94 -8.45 10.39 13.64
N LYS A 95 -9.06 9.64 12.71
CA LYS A 95 -10.50 9.35 12.74
C LYS A 95 -10.88 8.16 13.63
N MET A 96 -9.90 7.53 14.30
CA MET A 96 -10.06 6.28 15.04
C MET A 96 -10.77 5.19 14.21
N ASP A 97 -10.57 5.22 12.89
CA ASP A 97 -11.28 4.35 11.97
C ASP A 97 -10.57 2.99 11.94
N GLN A 98 -11.21 1.96 12.49
CA GLN A 98 -10.65 0.60 12.70
C GLN A 98 -10.24 -0.12 11.39
N PHE A 99 -10.49 0.49 10.22
CA PHE A 99 -10.18 -0.08 8.91
C PHE A 99 -8.70 -0.06 8.52
N PHE A 100 -7.80 0.56 9.29
CA PHE A 100 -6.35 0.46 9.07
C PHE A 100 -5.69 -0.34 10.20
N SER A 101 -5.27 -1.57 9.90
CA SER A 101 -4.65 -2.42 10.92
C SER A 101 -3.28 -1.88 11.34
N VAL A 102 -2.92 -2.09 12.61
CA VAL A 102 -1.59 -1.78 13.14
C VAL A 102 -0.49 -2.47 12.31
N GLU A 103 -0.78 -3.66 11.78
CA GLU A 103 0.11 -4.42 10.90
C GLU A 103 0.40 -3.70 9.58
N ALA A 104 -0.63 -3.09 8.96
CA ALA A 104 -0.44 -2.29 7.76
C ALA A 104 0.43 -1.06 8.04
N ALA A 105 0.20 -0.38 9.17
CA ALA A 105 1.00 0.77 9.59
C ALA A 105 2.47 0.42 9.84
N LEU A 106 2.72 -0.69 10.53
CA LEU A 106 4.06 -1.24 10.74
C LEU A 106 4.75 -1.58 9.41
N THR A 107 4.00 -2.14 8.47
CA THR A 107 4.52 -2.46 7.13
C THR A 107 4.91 -1.20 6.37
N VAL A 108 4.06 -0.17 6.34
CA VAL A 108 4.39 1.13 5.71
C VAL A 108 5.63 1.74 6.36
N ALA A 109 5.69 1.77 7.69
CA ALA A 109 6.85 2.33 8.42
C ALA A 109 8.16 1.61 8.07
N LYS A 110 8.14 0.27 7.98
CA LYS A 110 9.30 -0.52 7.57
C LYS A 110 9.71 -0.24 6.12
N GLN A 111 8.74 -0.11 5.21
CA GLN A 111 9.01 0.23 3.80
C GLN A 111 9.65 1.62 3.68
N LEU A 112 9.16 2.60 4.45
CA LEU A 112 9.73 3.96 4.50
C LEU A 112 11.19 3.94 4.99
N GLN A 113 11.48 3.21 6.06
CA GLN A 113 12.85 3.06 6.58
C GLN A 113 13.80 2.41 5.56
N GLN A 114 13.35 1.37 4.84
CA GLN A 114 14.15 0.72 3.78
C GLN A 114 14.52 1.68 2.63
N LEU A 115 13.76 2.76 2.46
CA LEU A 115 14.02 3.80 1.46
C LEU A 115 14.77 5.01 2.02
N GLY A 116 15.14 4.99 3.30
CA GLY A 116 15.80 6.10 4.00
C GLY A 116 14.86 7.22 4.43
N GLN A 117 13.55 6.97 4.50
CA GLN A 117 12.53 7.92 4.96
C GLN A 117 12.20 7.72 6.45
N ASP A 118 13.23 7.75 7.30
CA ASP A 118 13.11 7.38 8.71
C ASP A 118 12.16 8.30 9.50
N ALA A 119 12.14 9.59 9.18
CA ALA A 119 11.26 10.57 9.82
C ALA A 119 9.77 10.26 9.55
N ALA A 120 9.43 9.94 8.30
CA ALA A 120 8.07 9.57 7.93
C ALA A 120 7.64 8.25 8.58
N GLY A 121 8.53 7.24 8.56
CA GLY A 121 8.27 5.96 9.24
C GLY A 121 8.04 6.13 10.75
N THR A 122 8.83 6.97 11.40
CA THR A 122 8.70 7.27 12.83
C THR A 122 7.39 8.00 13.15
N SER A 123 6.96 8.92 12.29
CA SER A 123 5.70 9.65 12.46
C SER A 123 4.48 8.72 12.46
N ILE A 124 4.44 7.74 11.55
CA ILE A 124 3.36 6.74 11.51
C ILE A 124 3.36 5.90 12.80
N LEU A 125 4.53 5.41 13.22
CA LEU A 125 4.63 4.60 14.43
C LEU A 125 4.21 5.37 15.69
N LYS A 126 4.57 6.65 15.80
CA LYS A 126 4.13 7.52 16.89
C LYS A 126 2.61 7.63 16.92
N GLY A 127 1.98 7.90 15.77
CA GLY A 127 0.53 7.95 15.65
C GLY A 127 -0.13 6.63 16.06
N CYS A 128 0.42 5.48 15.66
CA CYS A 128 -0.10 4.18 16.11
C CYS A 128 0.01 4.01 17.64
N VAL A 129 1.12 4.40 18.25
CA VAL A 129 1.28 4.31 19.71
C VAL A 129 0.33 5.27 20.43
N GLU A 130 0.07 6.46 19.89
CA GLU A 130 -0.87 7.41 20.49
C GLU A 130 -2.33 6.92 20.38
N THR A 131 -2.72 6.31 19.25
CA THR A 131 -4.09 5.80 19.05
C THR A 131 -4.35 4.47 19.74
N TYR A 132 -3.37 3.56 19.78
CA TYR A 132 -3.53 2.18 20.28
C TYR A 132 -2.79 1.90 21.60
N GLY A 133 -1.85 2.76 22.00
CA GLY A 133 -1.07 2.63 23.24
C GLY A 133 -1.68 3.32 24.45
N ASP A 134 -2.72 4.14 24.25
CA ASP A 134 -3.52 4.74 25.34
C ASP A 134 -4.64 3.81 25.83
N ASP A 135 -4.55 2.50 25.55
CA ASP A 135 -5.48 1.49 26.05
C ASP A 135 -4.94 0.91 27.38
N PRO A 136 -5.42 1.33 28.56
CA PRO A 136 -4.82 0.96 29.84
C PRO A 136 -5.09 -0.49 30.24
N LYS A 137 -5.92 -1.22 29.48
CA LYS A 137 -6.28 -2.64 29.57
C LYS A 137 -7.47 -2.85 28.62
N ARG A 138 -7.32 -3.73 27.62
CA ARG A 138 -8.37 -4.51 26.91
C ARG A 138 -9.80 -3.97 26.86
#